data_AF-A0A4R9AGS1-F1
#
_entry.id   AF-A0A4R9AGS1-F1
#
_cell.length_a   1.000
_cell.length_b   1.000
_cell.length_c   1.000
_cell.angle_alpha   90.00
_cell.angle_beta   90.00
_cell.angle_gamma   90.00
#
_symmetry.space_group_name_H-M   'P 1'
#
loop_
_entity.id
_entity.type
_entity.pdbx_description
1 polymer ?
#
loop_
_entity_poly.entity_id
_entity_poly.type
_entity_poly.pdbx_seq_one_letter_code
_entity_poly.pdbx_strand_id
1 'polypeptide(L)'
;MGDTVYRLKRGRGGINAGVMIMAEITVTSESLSGVANQLASGAQSIESQLSNLKSLVGGLVSGEWGGAASQSFNELYEQWDAAGLQLKESLNGISDQLSKAALAYEESESNIANTFRA
;
A
#
# COMPACT_ATOMS: atom_id res chain seq x y z
N MET A 1 34.56 12.04 54.71
CA MET A 1 34.60 11.30 56.00
C MET A 1 33.16 11.06 56.43
N GLY A 2 32.78 9.79 56.67
CA GLY A 2 31.45 9.29 57.11
C GLY A 2 30.43 9.23 55.97
N ASP A 3 30.16 8.13 55.26
CA ASP A 3 29.94 6.72 55.64
C ASP A 3 28.69 6.50 56.50
N THR A 4 27.55 6.28 55.82
CA THR A 4 26.43 5.47 56.35
C THR A 4 25.78 4.72 55.19
N VAL A 5 26.35 3.56 54.94
CA VAL A 5 25.75 2.41 54.27
C VAL A 5 24.51 1.95 55.06
N TYR A 6 23.33 1.95 54.44
CA TYR A 6 22.24 1.05 54.84
C TYR A 6 21.99 0.03 53.74
N ARG A 7 22.50 -1.18 54.00
CA ARG A 7 22.35 -2.41 53.24
C ARG A 7 20.89 -2.88 53.20
N LEU A 8 20.44 -3.18 51.99
CA LEU A 8 19.72 -4.40 51.55
C LEU A 8 18.51 -4.88 52.36
N LYS A 9 17.34 -4.83 51.69
CA LYS A 9 16.43 -5.99 51.66
C LYS A 9 16.04 -6.27 50.21
N ARG A 10 16.57 -7.36 49.64
CA ARG A 10 16.09 -7.95 48.38
C ARG A 10 14.69 -8.51 48.59
N GLY A 11 13.76 -8.13 47.71
CA GLY A 11 12.46 -8.75 47.50
C GLY A 11 12.14 -8.69 46.00
N ARG A 12 11.74 -9.82 45.42
CA ARG A 12 11.72 -10.16 43.99
C ARG A 12 10.27 -10.18 43.47
N GLY A 13 10.07 -9.74 42.22
CA GLY A 13 8.82 -9.89 41.42
C GLY A 13 7.97 -8.61 41.38
N GLY A 14 7.40 -8.15 40.27
CA GLY A 14 7.30 -8.64 38.90
C GLY A 14 6.34 -7.70 38.15
N ILE A 15 6.66 -7.39 36.89
CA ILE A 15 5.76 -7.05 35.77
C ILE A 15 4.45 -6.30 36.05
N ASN A 16 4.42 -5.02 35.69
CA ASN A 16 3.20 -4.37 35.18
C ASN A 16 3.51 -3.69 33.84
N ALA A 17 3.77 -4.52 32.83
CA ALA A 17 3.54 -4.17 31.44
C ALA A 17 2.01 -4.19 31.22
N GLY A 18 1.34 -3.11 31.63
CA GLY A 18 -0.07 -2.88 31.37
C GLY A 18 -0.27 -2.55 29.89
N VAL A 19 -0.24 -3.60 29.06
CA VAL A 19 -1.16 -3.82 27.94
C VAL A 19 -1.65 -2.52 27.27
N MET A 20 -0.77 -1.89 26.49
CA MET A 20 -1.26 -1.20 25.30
C MET A 20 -1.55 -2.31 24.29
N ILE A 21 -2.78 -2.83 24.27
CA ILE A 21 -3.31 -3.46 23.05
C ILE A 21 -3.48 -2.31 22.06
N MET A 22 -2.37 -1.91 21.43
CA MET A 22 -2.49 -1.53 20.04
C MET A 22 -2.98 -2.81 19.36
N ALA A 23 -4.02 -2.72 18.54
CA ALA A 23 -4.26 -3.75 17.57
C ALA A 23 -2.96 -3.85 16.76
N GLU A 24 -2.09 -4.77 17.15
CA GLU A 24 -0.90 -5.11 16.39
C GLU A 24 -1.49 -5.71 15.13
N ILE A 25 -1.71 -4.87 14.13
CA ILE A 25 -1.74 -5.35 12.76
C ILE A 25 -0.30 -5.84 12.56
N THR A 26 -0.01 -7.04 13.03
CA THR A 26 1.12 -7.82 12.58
C THR A 26 0.90 -7.93 11.09
N VAL A 27 1.58 -7.07 10.34
CA VAL A 27 1.59 -7.11 8.89
C VAL A 27 2.20 -8.47 8.54
N THR A 28 1.37 -9.40 8.07
CA THR A 28 1.81 -10.72 7.64
C THR A 28 2.15 -10.72 6.16
N SER A 29 3.00 -11.66 5.75
CA SER A 29 3.27 -11.96 4.34
C SER A 29 1.96 -12.16 3.54
N GLU A 30 1.02 -12.91 4.10
CA GLU A 30 -0.31 -13.16 3.53
C GLU A 30 -1.15 -11.89 3.39
N SER A 31 -1.19 -11.03 4.41
CA SER A 31 -1.94 -9.77 4.36
C SER A 31 -1.40 -8.83 3.27
N LEU A 32 -0.06 -8.72 3.17
CA LEU A 32 0.60 -7.92 2.14
C LEU A 32 0.29 -8.43 0.73
N SER A 33 0.40 -9.75 0.52
CA SER A 33 0.08 -10.38 -0.76
C SER A 33 -1.41 -10.20 -1.14
N GLY A 34 -2.31 -10.34 -0.17
CA GLY A 34 -3.74 -10.09 -0.36
C GLY A 34 -4.02 -8.67 -0.84
N VAL A 35 -3.46 -7.67 -0.17
CA VAL A 35 -3.65 -6.26 -0.54
C VAL A 35 -2.98 -5.95 -1.89
N ALA A 36 -1.80 -6.50 -2.17
CA ALA A 36 -1.13 -6.35 -3.46
C ALA A 36 -2.01 -6.83 -4.63
N ASN A 37 -2.63 -8.02 -4.48
CA ASN A 37 -3.52 -8.59 -5.48
C ASN A 37 -4.79 -7.75 -5.67
N GLN A 38 -5.35 -7.21 -4.58
CA GLN A 38 -6.50 -6.30 -4.63
C GLN A 38 -6.17 -5.01 -5.39
N LEU A 39 -5.01 -4.41 -5.14
CA LEU A 39 -4.53 -3.22 -5.86
C LEU A 39 -4.33 -3.49 -7.35
N ALA A 40 -3.73 -4.62 -7.72
CA ALA A 40 -3.55 -5.00 -9.12
C ALA A 40 -4.90 -5.18 -9.85
N SER A 41 -5.83 -5.88 -9.20
CA SER A 41 -7.19 -6.10 -9.73
C SER A 41 -7.97 -4.78 -9.87
N GLY A 42 -7.82 -3.90 -8.88
CA GLY A 42 -8.38 -2.55 -8.90
C GLY A 42 -7.81 -1.71 -10.05
N ALA A 43 -6.50 -1.77 -10.28
CA ALA A 43 -5.84 -1.05 -11.37
C ALA A 43 -6.37 -1.49 -12.74
N GLN A 44 -6.54 -2.79 -12.98
CA GLN A 44 -7.14 -3.32 -14.22
C GLN A 44 -8.59 -2.87 -14.41
N SER A 45 -9.36 -2.83 -13.33
CA SER A 45 -10.75 -2.38 -13.35
C SER A 45 -10.85 -0.89 -13.70
N ILE A 46 -9.97 -0.06 -13.11
CA ILE A 46 -9.87 1.37 -13.41
C ILE A 46 -9.43 1.59 -14.85
N GLU A 47 -8.42 0.87 -15.35
CA GLU A 47 -7.97 0.95 -16.74
C GLU A 47 -9.12 0.66 -17.73
N SER A 48 -9.92 -0.38 -17.45
CA SER A 48 -11.09 -0.71 -18.26
C SER A 48 -12.14 0.41 -18.23
N GLN A 49 -12.41 0.98 -17.06
CA GLN A 49 -13.34 2.10 -16.91
C GLN A 49 -12.86 3.36 -17.64
N LEU A 50 -11.59 3.72 -17.50
CA LEU A 50 -10.98 4.87 -18.18
C LEU A 50 -11.02 4.67 -19.71
N SER A 51 -10.70 3.48 -20.20
CA SER A 51 -10.80 3.15 -21.62
C SER A 51 -12.22 3.31 -22.15
N ASN A 52 -13.23 2.81 -21.42
CA ASN A 52 -14.63 2.96 -21.80
C ASN A 52 -15.07 4.42 -21.88
N LEU A 53 -14.71 5.22 -20.86
CA LEU A 53 -14.96 6.66 -20.86
C LEU A 53 -14.26 7.33 -22.05
N LYS A 54 -13.04 6.91 -22.40
CA LYS A 54 -12.25 7.49 -23.51
C LYS A 54 -12.92 7.23 -24.85
N SER A 55 -13.50 6.04 -25.04
CA SER A 55 -14.29 5.73 -26.23
C SER A 55 -15.55 6.59 -26.34
N LEU A 56 -16.27 6.84 -25.23
CA LEU A 56 -17.46 7.72 -25.24
C LEU A 56 -17.09 9.15 -25.66
N VAL A 57 -16.00 9.66 -25.09
CA VAL A 57 -15.50 11.01 -25.38
C VAL A 57 -14.99 11.10 -26.83
N GLY A 58 -14.20 10.12 -27.29
CA GLY A 58 -13.71 10.08 -28.68
C GLY A 58 -14.83 10.02 -29.73
N GLY A 59 -15.97 9.41 -29.41
CA GLY A 59 -17.16 9.40 -30.27
C GLY A 59 -17.81 10.77 -30.47
N LEU A 60 -17.64 11.70 -29.52
CA LEU A 60 -18.16 13.07 -29.63
C LEU A 60 -17.19 14.01 -30.37
N VAL A 61 -15.89 13.80 -30.19
CA VAL A 61 -14.81 14.62 -30.78
C VAL A 61 -14.64 14.35 -32.29
N SER A 62 -14.97 13.14 -32.74
CA SER A 62 -14.92 12.77 -34.15
C SER A 62 -16.09 13.30 -35.01
N GLY A 63 -17.05 14.02 -34.41
CA GLY A 63 -18.18 14.68 -35.09
C GLY A 63 -18.03 16.20 -35.28
N GLU A 64 -19.16 16.92 -35.44
CA GLU A 64 -19.25 18.38 -35.72
C GLU A 64 -18.69 19.33 -34.64
N TRP A 65 -18.04 18.82 -33.58
CA TRP A 65 -17.60 19.64 -32.43
C TRP A 65 -16.24 20.35 -32.64
N GLY A 66 -15.67 20.29 -33.85
CA GLY A 66 -14.34 20.79 -34.21
C GLY A 66 -14.20 22.30 -34.47
N GLY A 67 -14.93 23.16 -33.74
CA GLY A 67 -14.74 24.62 -33.79
C GLY A 67 -13.78 25.13 -32.71
N ALA A 68 -13.52 26.45 -32.65
CA ALA A 68 -12.60 27.10 -31.69
C ALA A 68 -12.85 26.81 -30.19
N ALA A 69 -13.96 26.16 -29.84
CA ALA A 69 -14.22 25.57 -28.51
C ALA A 69 -13.47 24.24 -28.26
N SER A 70 -12.72 23.71 -29.23
CA SER A 70 -12.01 22.42 -29.14
C SER A 70 -10.68 22.49 -28.39
N GLN A 71 -10.05 23.67 -28.28
CA GLN A 71 -8.72 23.81 -27.66
C GLN A 71 -8.76 23.45 -26.16
N SER A 72 -9.65 24.07 -25.39
CA SER A 72 -9.79 23.82 -23.95
C SER A 72 -10.24 22.39 -23.67
N PHE A 73 -11.06 21.83 -24.55
CA PHE A 73 -11.45 20.43 -24.48
C PHE A 73 -10.25 19.50 -24.72
N ASN A 74 -9.44 19.74 -25.76
CA ASN A 74 -8.25 18.94 -26.07
C ASN A 74 -7.24 18.98 -24.92
N GLU A 75 -7.03 20.16 -24.33
CA GLU A 75 -6.19 20.33 -23.14
C GLU A 75 -6.69 19.48 -21.96
N LEU A 76 -8.01 19.47 -21.70
CA LEU A 76 -8.60 18.63 -20.65
C LEU A 76 -8.48 17.13 -20.97
N TYR A 77 -8.63 16.76 -22.24
CA TYR A 77 -8.52 15.37 -22.69
C TYR A 77 -7.09 14.84 -22.54
N GLU A 78 -6.08 15.63 -22.91
CA GLU A 78 -4.66 15.29 -22.72
C GLU A 78 -4.31 15.19 -21.23
N GLN A 79 -4.77 16.13 -20.40
CA GLN A 79 -4.58 16.09 -18.95
C GLN A 79 -5.19 14.83 -18.33
N TRP A 80 -6.40 14.48 -18.77
CA TRP A 80 -7.08 13.28 -18.30
C TRP A 80 -6.33 12.00 -18.69
N ASP A 81 -5.86 11.89 -19.94
CA ASP A 81 -5.12 10.71 -20.39
C ASP A 81 -3.82 10.53 -19.60
N ALA A 82 -3.08 11.62 -19.39
CA ALA A 82 -1.86 11.62 -18.58
C ALA A 82 -2.14 11.21 -17.13
N ALA A 83 -3.20 11.76 -16.51
CA ALA A 83 -3.60 11.41 -15.15
C ALA A 83 -4.02 9.94 -15.04
N GLY A 84 -4.72 9.40 -16.05
CA GLY A 84 -5.11 8.00 -16.11
C GLY A 84 -3.90 7.05 -16.16
N LEU A 85 -2.90 7.38 -16.98
CA LEU A 85 -1.64 6.63 -17.05
C LEU A 85 -0.90 6.67 -15.71
N GLN A 86 -0.75 7.86 -15.12
CA GLN A 86 -0.06 8.03 -13.84
C GLN A 86 -0.74 7.25 -12.71
N LEU A 87 -2.08 7.23 -12.68
CA LEU A 87 -2.84 6.44 -11.70
C LEU A 87 -2.55 4.95 -11.85
N LYS A 88 -2.56 4.42 -13.07
CA LYS A 88 -2.26 3.00 -13.35
C LYS A 88 -0.85 2.63 -12.87
N GLU A 89 0.15 3.44 -13.24
CA GLU A 89 1.54 3.22 -12.83
C GLU A 89 1.69 3.23 -11.31
N SER A 90 1.02 4.17 -10.64
CA SER A 90 1.05 4.27 -9.18
C SER A 90 0.45 3.05 -8.50
N LEU A 91 -0.73 2.58 -8.95
CA LEU A 91 -1.39 1.40 -8.38
C LEU A 91 -0.57 0.12 -8.59
N ASN A 92 -0.02 -0.06 -9.79
CA ASN A 92 0.86 -1.19 -10.09
C ASN A 92 2.16 -1.13 -9.29
N GLY A 93 2.76 0.05 -9.16
CA GLY A 93 3.98 0.26 -8.37
C GLY A 93 3.78 -0.01 -6.88
N ILE A 94 2.62 0.34 -6.33
CA ILE A 94 2.26 -0.01 -4.94
C ILE A 94 2.04 -1.52 -4.82
N SER A 95 1.30 -2.15 -5.75
CA SER A 95 1.08 -3.60 -5.76
C SER A 95 2.40 -4.39 -5.79
N ASP A 96 3.35 -3.96 -6.63
CA ASP A 96 4.69 -4.57 -6.71
C ASP A 96 5.49 -4.40 -5.41
N GLN A 97 5.47 -3.21 -4.81
CA GLN A 97 6.12 -2.96 -3.52
C GLN A 97 5.56 -3.84 -2.41
N LEU A 98 4.24 -4.00 -2.34
CA LEU A 98 3.59 -4.87 -1.36
C LEU A 98 3.91 -6.34 -1.61
N SER A 99 3.95 -6.78 -2.87
CA SER A 99 4.36 -8.14 -3.23
C SER A 99 5.79 -8.44 -2.81
N LYS A 100 6.71 -7.50 -3.03
CA LYS A 100 8.11 -7.61 -2.58
C LYS A 100 8.22 -7.66 -1.05
N ALA A 101 7.45 -6.83 -0.35
CA ALA A 101 7.39 -6.85 1.09
C ALA A 101 6.84 -8.19 1.61
N ALA A 102 5.81 -8.76 0.96
CA ALA A 102 5.25 -10.06 1.31
C ALA A 102 6.31 -11.17 1.28
N LEU A 103 7.11 -11.22 0.19
CA LEU A 103 8.19 -12.20 0.03
C LEU A 103 9.27 -12.06 1.11
N ALA A 104 9.67 -10.83 1.44
CA ALA A 104 10.66 -10.59 2.49
C ALA A 104 10.16 -11.03 3.88
N TYR A 105 8.87 -10.84 4.16
CA TYR A 105 8.25 -11.27 5.42
C TYR A 105 8.13 -12.80 5.49
N GLU A 106 7.74 -13.45 4.39
CA GLU A 106 7.67 -14.92 4.30
C GLU A 106 9.04 -15.57 4.57
N GLU A 107 10.11 -15.02 4.01
CA GLU A 107 11.47 -15.49 4.26
C GLU A 107 11.86 -15.34 5.75
N SER A 108 11.54 -14.19 6.35
CA SER A 108 11.78 -13.94 7.77
C SER A 108 10.99 -14.92 8.66
N GLU A 109 9.71 -15.14 8.35
CA GLU A 109 8.84 -16.09 9.07
C GLU A 109 9.39 -17.52 8.98
N SER A 110 9.82 -17.95 7.79
CA SER A 110 10.44 -19.27 7.56
C SER A 110 11.72 -19.47 8.37
N ASN A 111 12.61 -18.46 8.39
CA ASN A 111 13.86 -18.49 9.15
C ASN A 111 13.62 -18.61 10.67
N ILE A 112 12.66 -17.85 11.19
CA ILE A 112 12.25 -17.92 12.59
C ILE A 112 11.67 -19.30 12.90
N ALA A 113 10.78 -19.82 12.04
CA ALA A 113 10.15 -21.12 12.24
C ALA A 113 11.16 -22.28 12.20
N ASN A 114 12.23 -22.17 11.40
CA ASN A 114 13.31 -23.14 11.37
C ASN A 114 14.17 -23.09 12.64
N THR A 115 14.37 -21.91 13.22
CA THR A 115 15.10 -21.74 14.49
C THR A 115 14.39 -22.44 15.65
N PHE A 116 13.05 -22.44 15.68
CA PHE A 116 12.28 -23.15 16.72
C PHE A 116 12.22 -24.67 16.54
N ARG A 117 12.61 -25.19 15.37
CA ARG A 117 12.64 -26.64 15.07
C ARG A 117 14.02 -27.28 15.27
N ALA A 118 15.06 -26.46 15.41
CA ALA A 118 16.44 -26.88 15.70
C ALA A 118 16.67 -26.99 17.22
#